data_AF-A0A4Q2WW35-F1
#
_entry.id   AF-A0A4Q2WW35-F1
#
_cell.length_a   1.000
_cell.length_b   1.000
_cell.length_c   1.000
_cell.angle_alpha   90.00
_cell.angle_beta   90.00
_cell.angle_gamma   90.00
#
_symmetry.space_group_name_H-M   'P 1'
#
loop_
_entity.id
_entity.type
_entity.pdbx_description
1 polymer ?
#
loop_
_entity_poly.entity_id
_entity_poly.type
_entity_poly.pdbx_seq_one_letter_code
_entity_poly.pdbx_strand_id
1 'polypeptide(L)'
;MIRLLFVLVASCSCGTALAAKAAQDLHLTHSWRVALDASGAVTQLESIDTLDPAVAAPLERAISGWSFEPGRIDGVAAPTETTLTLDLRFVPADGDRYAIRIDDARTGGRVDAESSRRHFPRFPNQALKRGLFAMIVVKVDYDASGTVVAVEPQSELGLNASSSLEKATVAAVRQWAIQPERVGGRAVASSLMLPVCYSVVAASQAPPDYACAFKPAGSNSPIGEGDALALAPVARLRSDVVGRAL
;
A
#
# COMPACT_ATOMS: atom_id res chain seq x y z
N MET A 1 -35.08 72.31 0.18
CA MET A 1 -36.06 71.64 1.06
C MET A 1 -35.55 70.23 1.34
N ILE A 2 -35.14 70.02 2.59
CA ILE A 2 -34.56 68.79 3.15
C ILE A 2 -35.68 67.76 3.33
N ARG A 3 -35.48 66.53 2.86
CA ARG A 3 -36.28 65.36 3.27
C ARG A 3 -35.35 64.37 3.96
N LEU A 4 -35.41 64.40 5.28
CA LEU A 4 -34.93 63.38 6.19
C LEU A 4 -35.78 62.11 5.97
N LEU A 5 -35.14 60.96 5.72
CA LEU A 5 -35.77 59.66 5.93
C LEU A 5 -34.83 58.81 6.79
N PHE A 6 -35.25 58.60 8.03
CA PHE A 6 -34.72 57.58 8.93
C PHE A 6 -35.14 56.20 8.38
N VAL A 7 -34.18 55.27 8.23
CA VAL A 7 -34.46 53.84 8.19
C VAL A 7 -33.56 53.14 9.20
N LEU A 8 -34.20 52.36 10.07
CA LEU A 8 -33.64 51.62 11.18
C LEU A 8 -33.04 50.29 10.71
N VAL A 9 -31.81 50.05 11.16
CA VAL A 9 -31.12 48.78 11.48
C VAL A 9 -31.70 47.45 10.99
N ALA A 10 -30.87 46.69 10.26
CA ALA A 10 -30.75 45.25 10.44
C ALA A 10 -29.31 44.82 10.12
N SER A 11 -28.48 44.68 11.17
CA SER A 11 -27.20 43.98 11.08
C SER A 11 -27.46 42.51 10.74
N CYS A 12 -27.40 42.17 9.46
CA CYS A 12 -27.34 40.78 9.04
C CYS A 12 -25.89 40.33 9.13
N SER A 13 -25.51 39.85 10.31
CA SER A 13 -24.30 39.05 10.51
C SER A 13 -24.45 37.76 9.69
N CYS A 14 -24.10 37.83 8.40
CA CYS A 14 -23.94 36.65 7.59
C CYS A 14 -22.61 36.00 8.02
N GLY A 15 -22.65 35.33 9.17
CA GLY A 15 -21.67 34.31 9.50
C GLY A 15 -21.85 33.18 8.50
N THR A 16 -21.25 33.32 7.32
CA THR A 16 -21.05 32.21 6.41
C THR A 16 -20.06 31.27 7.10
N ALA A 17 -20.61 30.36 7.90
CA ALA A 17 -20.03 29.06 8.11
C ALA A 17 -19.89 28.39 6.73
N LEU A 18 -18.79 28.70 6.05
CA LEU A 18 -18.31 27.88 4.95
C LEU A 18 -17.94 26.55 5.58
N ALA A 19 -18.81 25.58 5.32
CA ALA A 19 -18.69 24.19 5.71
C ALA A 19 -17.24 23.74 5.62
N ALA A 20 -16.68 23.32 6.76
CA ALA A 20 -15.49 22.49 6.77
C ALA A 20 -15.83 21.28 5.90
N LYS A 21 -15.31 21.25 4.66
CA LYS A 21 -15.25 20.06 3.84
C LYS A 21 -14.64 19.01 4.77
N ALA A 22 -15.43 18.01 5.17
CA ALA A 22 -14.97 16.94 6.06
C ALA A 22 -13.61 16.50 5.54
N ALA A 23 -12.56 16.72 6.34
CA ALA A 23 -11.20 16.38 5.97
C ALA A 23 -11.24 14.93 5.53
N GLN A 24 -11.04 14.68 4.24
CA GLN A 24 -10.96 13.32 3.74
C GLN A 24 -9.74 12.74 4.42
N ASP A 25 -9.93 11.65 5.17
CA ASP A 25 -8.84 10.89 5.77
C ASP A 25 -7.79 10.65 4.68
N LEU A 26 -6.61 11.27 4.83
CA LEU A 26 -5.53 11.07 3.87
C LEU A 26 -4.94 9.69 4.16
N HIS A 27 -4.96 8.83 3.16
CA HIS A 27 -4.35 7.52 3.23
C HIS A 27 -3.00 7.52 2.50
N LEU A 28 -2.01 6.87 3.10
CA LEU A 28 -0.67 6.73 2.53
C LEU A 28 -0.18 5.31 2.82
N THR A 29 0.29 4.62 1.78
CA THR A 29 1.06 3.39 1.93
C THR A 29 2.53 3.73 1.80
N HIS A 30 3.36 3.29 2.75
CA HIS A 30 4.80 3.52 2.71
C HIS A 30 5.59 2.29 3.10
N SER A 31 6.75 2.08 2.48
CA SER A 31 7.58 0.90 2.72
C SER A 31 9.01 1.24 3.16
N TRP A 32 9.53 0.43 4.06
CA TRP A 32 10.92 0.45 4.51
C TRP A 32 11.58 -0.91 4.30
N ARG A 33 12.88 -0.92 4.02
CA ARG A 33 13.72 -2.10 4.28
C ARG A 33 14.04 -2.14 5.77
N VAL A 34 13.88 -3.31 6.37
CA VAL A 34 14.11 -3.54 7.79
C VAL A 34 15.11 -4.69 7.95
N ALA A 35 16.19 -4.45 8.69
CA ALA A 35 17.07 -5.51 9.15
C ALA A 35 16.80 -5.79 10.64
N LEU A 36 16.61 -7.06 10.96
CA LEU A 36 16.36 -7.57 12.30
C LEU A 36 17.56 -8.39 12.77
N ASP A 37 17.88 -8.30 14.06
CA ASP A 37 18.76 -9.29 14.68
C ASP A 37 18.03 -10.61 14.99
N ALA A 38 18.77 -11.59 15.53
CA ALA A 38 18.20 -12.89 15.88
C ALA A 38 17.18 -12.84 17.05
N SER A 39 17.10 -11.72 17.79
CA SER A 39 16.06 -11.50 18.81
C SER A 39 14.78 -10.91 18.22
N GLY A 40 14.85 -10.42 16.97
CA GLY A 40 13.75 -9.73 16.30
C GLY A 40 13.71 -8.22 16.59
N ALA A 41 14.78 -7.64 17.11
CA ALA A 41 14.90 -6.20 17.28
C ALA A 41 15.35 -5.55 15.96
N VAL A 42 14.84 -4.35 15.68
CA VAL A 42 15.22 -3.56 14.49
C VAL A 42 16.65 -3.04 14.67
N THR A 43 17.52 -3.36 13.71
CA THR A 43 18.93 -2.93 13.69
C THR A 43 19.24 -1.96 12.56
N GLN A 44 18.47 -2.01 11.46
CA GLN A 44 18.53 -1.04 10.38
C GLN A 44 17.13 -0.78 9.83
N LEU A 45 16.90 0.45 9.40
CA LEU A 45 15.66 0.92 8.81
C LEU A 45 16.01 1.88 7.68
N GLU A 46 15.53 1.60 6.47
CA GLU A 46 15.79 2.43 5.29
C GLU A 46 14.49 2.64 4.51
N SER A 47 14.11 3.89 4.30
CA SER A 47 12.94 4.23 3.49
C SER A 47 13.16 3.81 2.03
N ILE A 48 12.19 3.13 1.42
CA ILE A 48 12.29 2.68 0.02
C ILE A 48 12.00 3.84 -0.96
N ASP A 49 11.00 4.64 -0.63
CA ASP A 49 10.61 5.84 -1.40
C ASP A 49 10.83 7.11 -0.57
N THR A 50 10.76 8.26 -1.23
CA THR A 50 10.86 9.56 -0.56
C THR A 50 9.60 9.81 0.28
N LEU A 51 9.79 10.07 1.57
CA LEU A 51 8.75 10.51 2.49
C LEU A 51 9.16 11.84 3.11
N ASP A 52 8.19 12.73 3.33
CA ASP A 52 8.44 14.01 4.02
C ASP A 52 9.05 13.71 5.40
N PRO A 53 10.17 14.34 5.79
CA PRO A 53 10.81 14.10 7.09
C PRO A 53 9.89 14.32 8.29
N ALA A 54 8.90 15.21 8.19
CA ALA A 54 7.91 15.46 9.24
C ALA A 54 7.00 14.24 9.48
N VAL A 55 6.80 13.40 8.45
CA VAL A 55 6.07 12.13 8.53
C VAL A 55 7.02 10.97 8.85
N ALA A 56 8.18 10.92 8.20
CA ALA A 56 9.14 9.84 8.35
C ALA A 56 9.71 9.73 9.77
N ALA A 57 10.17 10.85 10.35
CA ALA A 57 10.86 10.84 11.65
C ALA A 57 10.04 10.26 12.83
N PRO A 58 8.74 10.58 13.03
CA PRO A 58 7.94 9.91 14.06
C PRO A 58 7.73 8.42 13.78
N LEU A 59 7.53 8.02 12.51
CA LEU A 59 7.38 6.62 12.12
C LEU A 59 8.66 5.83 12.37
N GLU A 60 9.81 6.34 11.95
CA GLU A 60 11.11 5.68 12.12
C GLU A 60 11.47 5.50 13.60
N ARG A 61 11.19 6.51 14.44
CA ARG A 61 11.35 6.41 15.90
C ARG A 61 10.44 5.32 16.49
N ALA A 62 9.19 5.25 16.04
CA ALA A 62 8.25 4.22 16.49
C ALA A 62 8.71 2.82 16.04
N ILE A 63 9.00 2.64 14.76
CA ILE A 63 9.43 1.37 14.15
C ILE A 63 10.70 0.84 14.81
N SER A 64 11.66 1.71 15.13
CA SER A 64 12.91 1.33 15.80
C SER A 64 12.67 0.71 17.18
N GLY A 65 11.55 1.01 17.83
CA GLY A 65 11.15 0.40 19.11
C GLY A 65 10.28 -0.84 18.98
N TRP A 66 9.95 -1.29 17.76
CA TRP A 66 9.11 -2.47 17.55
C TRP A 66 9.91 -3.77 17.66
N SER A 67 9.18 -4.85 17.94
CA SER A 67 9.71 -6.20 17.99
C SER A 67 9.02 -7.08 16.96
N PHE A 68 9.78 -8.01 16.41
CA PHE A 68 9.35 -8.94 15.37
C PHE A 68 9.68 -10.38 15.75
N GLU A 69 8.98 -11.33 15.15
CA GLU A 69 9.51 -12.68 14.98
C GLU A 69 10.45 -12.65 13.79
N PRO A 70 11.76 -12.94 13.97
CA PRO A 70 12.66 -13.09 12.85
C PRO A 70 12.48 -14.47 12.20
N GLY A 71 12.98 -14.60 10.98
CA GLY A 71 13.10 -15.88 10.28
C GLY A 71 14.02 -16.86 11.01
N ARG A 72 13.94 -18.13 10.59
CA ARG A 72 14.68 -19.24 11.23
C ARG A 72 15.50 -20.03 10.22
N ILE A 73 16.64 -20.54 10.69
CA ILE A 73 17.44 -21.56 10.01
C ILE A 73 17.47 -22.77 10.92
N ASP A 74 17.00 -23.92 10.42
CA ASP A 74 16.93 -25.17 11.19
C ASP A 74 16.23 -25.00 12.56
N GLY A 75 15.17 -24.18 12.59
CA GLY A 75 14.39 -23.88 13.79
C GLY A 75 14.98 -22.81 14.71
N VAL A 76 16.22 -22.37 14.48
CA VAL A 76 16.90 -21.34 15.29
C VAL A 76 16.67 -19.97 14.67
N ALA A 77 16.28 -18.99 15.49
CA ALA A 77 16.09 -17.60 15.05
C ALA A 77 17.40 -17.01 14.50
N ALA A 78 17.32 -16.29 13.38
CA ALA A 78 18.48 -15.76 12.68
C ALA A 78 18.23 -14.30 12.22
N PRO A 79 19.28 -13.50 11.98
CA PRO A 79 19.14 -12.17 11.43
C PRO A 79 18.31 -12.18 10.16
N THR A 80 17.37 -11.25 10.03
CA THR A 80 16.36 -11.26 8.96
C THR A 80 16.26 -9.90 8.29
N GLU A 81 16.28 -9.89 6.96
CA GLU A 81 16.00 -8.70 6.15
C GLU A 81 14.61 -8.87 5.52
N THR A 82 13.72 -7.89 5.71
CA THR A 82 12.37 -7.87 5.15
C THR A 82 12.01 -6.47 4.64
N THR A 83 10.98 -6.38 3.80
CA THR A 83 10.25 -5.11 3.64
C THR A 83 9.19 -5.01 4.74
N LEU A 84 9.01 -3.82 5.31
CA LEU A 84 7.85 -3.44 6.14
C LEU A 84 7.02 -2.44 5.33
N THR A 85 5.76 -2.74 5.10
CA THR A 85 4.80 -1.87 4.43
C THR A 85 3.73 -1.46 5.43
N LEU A 86 3.55 -0.15 5.61
CA LEU A 86 2.53 0.41 6.49
C LEU A 86 1.45 1.09 5.66
N ASP A 87 0.19 0.79 5.97
CA ASP A 87 -0.94 1.62 5.56
C ASP A 87 -1.24 2.61 6.67
N LEU A 88 -1.16 3.89 6.33
CA LEU A 88 -1.24 5.00 7.24
C LEU A 88 -2.49 5.82 6.93
N ARG A 89 -3.07 6.37 7.98
CA ARG A 89 -4.15 7.35 7.90
C ARG A 89 -3.79 8.58 8.71
N PHE A 90 -3.89 9.75 8.08
CA PHE A 90 -3.75 11.02 8.79
C PHE A 90 -5.11 11.45 9.31
N VAL A 91 -5.24 11.49 10.63
CA VAL A 91 -6.46 11.91 11.31
C VAL A 91 -6.26 13.31 11.87
N PRO A 92 -7.20 14.25 11.65
CA PRO A 92 -7.14 15.56 12.26
C PRO A 92 -6.96 15.45 13.79
N ALA A 93 -6.00 16.20 14.31
CA ALA A 93 -5.75 16.42 15.73
C ALA A 93 -6.04 17.88 16.08
N ASP A 94 -5.69 18.35 17.29
CA ASP A 94 -6.02 19.73 17.69
C ASP A 94 -5.35 20.76 16.77
N GLY A 95 -6.17 21.67 16.23
CA GLY A 95 -5.73 22.72 15.31
C GLY A 95 -5.42 22.16 13.91
N ASP A 96 -4.35 22.66 13.29
CA ASP A 96 -3.88 22.21 11.96
C ASP A 96 -2.93 21.00 12.06
N ARG A 97 -3.00 20.23 13.15
CA ARG A 97 -2.16 19.06 13.36
C ARG A 97 -2.86 17.80 12.89
N TYR A 98 -2.08 16.81 12.50
CA TYR A 98 -2.58 15.47 12.20
C TYR A 98 -1.85 14.46 13.08
N ALA A 99 -2.59 13.46 13.56
CA ALA A 99 -2.03 12.25 14.14
C ALA A 99 -1.88 11.19 13.04
N ILE A 100 -0.81 10.39 13.09
CA ILE A 100 -0.60 9.30 12.15
C ILE A 100 -1.15 8.02 12.78
N ARG A 101 -2.22 7.45 12.19
CA ARG A 101 -2.71 6.13 12.57
C ARG A 101 -2.13 5.07 11.64
N ILE A 102 -1.75 3.94 12.22
CA ILE A 102 -1.34 2.76 11.47
C ILE A 102 -2.60 1.90 11.27
N ASP A 103 -3.13 1.89 10.06
CA ASP A 103 -4.32 1.11 9.71
C ASP A 103 -3.95 -0.35 9.45
N ASP A 104 -2.78 -0.63 8.86
CA ASP A 104 -2.25 -1.99 8.70
C ASP A 104 -0.72 -2.00 8.65
N ALA A 105 -0.11 -3.14 8.99
CA ALA A 105 1.34 -3.34 8.94
C ALA A 105 1.66 -4.73 8.39
N ARG A 106 2.35 -4.79 7.26
CA ARG A 106 2.72 -6.03 6.57
C ARG A 106 4.22 -6.16 6.42
N THR A 107 4.70 -7.40 6.44
CA THR A 107 6.08 -7.74 6.10
C THR A 107 6.10 -8.71 4.93
N GLY A 108 7.23 -8.76 4.21
CA GLY A 108 7.38 -9.71 3.12
C GLY A 108 8.38 -9.32 2.04
N GLY A 109 8.43 -10.17 1.02
CA GLY A 109 9.04 -9.83 -0.26
C GLY A 109 8.27 -8.73 -0.98
N ARG A 110 8.93 -8.05 -1.91
CA ARG A 110 8.37 -6.89 -2.61
C ARG A 110 8.59 -6.99 -4.11
N VAL A 111 7.63 -6.55 -4.92
CA VAL A 111 7.84 -6.39 -6.35
C VAL A 111 8.90 -5.33 -6.63
N ASP A 112 9.85 -5.64 -7.50
CA ASP A 112 10.80 -4.64 -7.98
C ASP A 112 10.07 -3.61 -8.88
N ALA A 113 10.13 -2.35 -8.46
CA ALA A 113 9.36 -1.28 -9.09
C ALA A 113 9.86 -0.96 -10.51
N GLU A 114 11.15 -1.10 -10.77
CA GLU A 114 11.70 -0.89 -12.13
C GLU A 114 11.34 -2.04 -13.05
N SER A 115 11.44 -3.28 -12.56
CA SER A 115 11.10 -4.47 -13.32
C SER A 115 9.61 -4.49 -13.71
N SER A 116 8.71 -4.17 -12.77
CA SER A 116 7.28 -4.09 -13.04
C SER A 116 6.92 -2.98 -14.03
N ARG A 117 7.53 -1.79 -13.91
CA ARG A 117 7.36 -0.71 -14.90
C ARG A 117 7.84 -1.09 -16.29
N ARG A 118 8.98 -1.78 -16.38
CA ARG A 118 9.57 -2.23 -17.66
C ARG A 118 8.70 -3.28 -18.35
N HIS A 119 8.06 -4.14 -17.57
CA HIS A 119 7.22 -5.24 -18.05
C HIS A 119 5.76 -5.03 -17.66
N PHE A 120 5.21 -3.85 -18.00
CA PHE A 120 3.81 -3.55 -17.71
C PHE A 120 2.86 -4.44 -18.57
N PRO A 121 1.72 -4.91 -18.02
CA PRO A 121 0.75 -5.68 -18.77
C PRO A 121 0.23 -4.94 -20.00
N ARG A 122 0.33 -5.59 -21.16
CA ARG A 122 -0.18 -5.01 -22.41
C ARG A 122 -1.69 -5.08 -22.44
N PHE A 123 -2.33 -3.93 -22.63
CA PHE A 123 -3.77 -3.84 -22.76
C PHE A 123 -4.26 -4.55 -24.03
N PRO A 124 -5.18 -5.53 -23.95
CA PRO A 124 -5.75 -6.15 -25.14
C PRO A 124 -6.60 -5.15 -25.95
N ASN A 125 -6.45 -5.14 -27.27
CA ASN A 125 -7.15 -4.20 -28.18
C ASN A 125 -8.67 -4.15 -27.99
N GLN A 126 -9.31 -5.27 -27.64
CA GLN A 126 -10.76 -5.32 -27.42
C GLN A 126 -11.18 -4.60 -26.14
N ALA A 127 -10.33 -4.63 -25.10
CA ALA A 127 -10.59 -3.96 -23.84
C ALA A 127 -10.35 -2.45 -23.97
N LEU A 128 -9.36 -2.02 -24.77
CA LEU A 128 -9.12 -0.61 -25.09
C LEU A 128 -10.37 0.06 -25.68
N LYS A 129 -11.02 -0.61 -26.65
CA LYS A 129 -12.21 -0.10 -27.34
C LYS A 129 -13.44 0.09 -26.45
N ARG A 130 -13.44 -0.50 -25.25
CA ARG A 130 -14.58 -0.49 -24.33
C ARG A 130 -14.40 0.48 -23.15
N GLY A 131 -13.29 1.22 -23.09
CA GLY A 131 -13.01 2.10 -21.95
C GLY A 131 -12.94 1.34 -20.62
N LEU A 132 -12.44 0.10 -20.66
CA LEU A 132 -12.54 -0.83 -19.54
C LEU A 132 -11.64 -0.44 -18.36
N PHE A 133 -12.20 -0.53 -17.16
CA PHE A 133 -11.46 -0.60 -15.90
C PHE A 133 -11.51 -2.03 -15.38
N ALA A 134 -10.35 -2.59 -15.06
CA ALA A 134 -10.28 -3.94 -14.53
C ALA A 134 -9.15 -4.08 -13.51
N MET A 135 -9.35 -4.98 -12.56
CA MET A 135 -8.34 -5.38 -11.59
C MET A 135 -8.19 -6.89 -11.65
N ILE A 136 -6.99 -7.36 -11.90
CA ILE A 136 -6.64 -8.79 -11.90
C ILE A 136 -5.80 -9.06 -10.66
N VAL A 137 -6.31 -9.85 -9.73
CA VAL A 137 -5.52 -10.32 -8.59
C VAL A 137 -4.79 -11.59 -8.99
N VAL A 138 -3.50 -11.67 -8.66
CA VAL A 138 -2.67 -12.85 -8.94
C VAL A 138 -1.94 -13.31 -7.68
N LYS A 139 -1.82 -14.63 -7.50
CA LYS A 139 -0.80 -15.24 -6.66
C LYS A 139 0.47 -15.44 -7.50
N VAL A 140 1.61 -15.06 -6.95
CA VAL A 140 2.92 -15.10 -7.61
C VAL A 140 3.86 -15.89 -6.74
N ASP A 141 4.38 -17.01 -7.24
CA ASP A 141 5.43 -17.77 -6.57
C ASP A 141 6.79 -17.37 -7.17
N TYR A 142 7.78 -17.14 -6.31
CA TYR A 142 9.12 -16.73 -6.72
C TYR A 142 10.19 -17.54 -6.00
N ASP A 143 11.32 -17.76 -6.68
CA ASP A 143 12.45 -18.49 -6.12
C ASP A 143 13.40 -17.59 -5.29
N ALA A 144 14.44 -18.17 -4.70
CA ALA A 144 15.41 -17.43 -3.89
C ALA A 144 16.22 -16.38 -4.69
N SER A 145 16.21 -16.42 -6.03
CA SER A 145 16.82 -15.36 -6.85
C SER A 145 15.89 -14.17 -7.07
N GLY A 146 14.62 -14.28 -6.66
CA GLY A 146 13.58 -13.28 -6.95
C GLY A 146 12.94 -13.47 -8.33
N THR A 147 13.20 -14.60 -9.00
CA THR A 147 12.59 -14.90 -10.29
C THR A 147 11.20 -15.48 -10.08
N VAL A 148 10.21 -14.95 -10.82
CA VAL A 148 8.84 -15.47 -10.81
C VAL A 148 8.80 -16.84 -11.49
N VAL A 149 8.36 -17.86 -10.76
CA VAL A 149 8.29 -19.25 -11.24
C VAL A 149 6.86 -19.70 -11.53
N ALA A 150 5.86 -19.11 -10.87
CA ALA A 150 4.45 -19.35 -11.16
C ALA A 150 3.61 -18.08 -10.97
N VAL A 151 2.54 -17.96 -11.76
CA VAL A 151 1.55 -16.90 -11.66
C VAL A 151 0.16 -17.52 -11.84
N GLU A 152 -0.69 -17.35 -10.83
CA GLU A 152 -2.02 -17.94 -10.74
C GLU A 152 -3.07 -16.82 -10.57
N PRO A 153 -3.87 -16.51 -11.61
CA PRO A 153 -5.00 -15.59 -11.49
C PRO A 153 -6.01 -16.04 -10.43
N GLN A 154 -6.46 -15.09 -9.62
CA GLN A 154 -7.50 -15.27 -8.60
C GLN A 154 -8.77 -14.57 -9.09
N SER A 155 -9.46 -15.16 -10.07
CA SER A 155 -10.54 -14.50 -10.82
C SER A 155 -11.67 -13.95 -9.93
N GLU A 156 -12.00 -14.65 -8.84
CA GLU A 156 -13.05 -14.26 -7.89
C GLU A 156 -12.69 -13.02 -7.04
N LEU A 157 -11.40 -12.67 -6.96
CA LEU A 157 -10.93 -11.50 -6.22
C LEU A 157 -10.76 -10.27 -7.13
N GLY A 158 -10.87 -10.45 -8.45
CA GLY A 158 -10.71 -9.40 -9.44
C GLY A 158 -11.99 -8.59 -9.69
N LEU A 159 -11.85 -7.48 -10.39
CA LEU A 159 -12.95 -6.65 -10.88
C LEU A 159 -12.89 -6.62 -12.41
N ASN A 160 -14.02 -6.92 -13.07
CA ASN A 160 -14.10 -7.01 -14.53
C ASN A 160 -13.01 -7.92 -15.14
N ALA A 161 -12.64 -8.98 -14.42
CA ALA A 161 -11.65 -9.94 -14.87
C ALA A 161 -12.15 -10.64 -16.15
N SER A 162 -11.23 -10.86 -17.09
CA SER A 162 -11.50 -11.63 -18.31
C SER A 162 -10.29 -12.47 -18.66
N SER A 163 -10.52 -13.62 -19.31
CA SER A 163 -9.42 -14.51 -19.72
C SER A 163 -8.35 -13.80 -20.54
N SER A 164 -8.70 -12.81 -21.36
CA SER A 164 -7.72 -12.01 -22.12
C SER A 164 -6.84 -11.13 -21.23
N LEU A 165 -7.41 -10.53 -20.18
CA LEU A 165 -6.66 -9.69 -19.24
C LEU A 165 -5.81 -10.55 -18.31
N GLU A 166 -6.34 -11.67 -17.83
CA GLU A 166 -5.58 -12.62 -17.03
C GLU A 166 -4.36 -13.15 -17.78
N LYS A 167 -4.50 -13.51 -19.07
CA LYS A 167 -3.37 -13.91 -19.92
C LYS A 167 -2.34 -12.79 -20.09
N ALA A 168 -2.80 -11.55 -20.28
CA ALA A 168 -1.90 -10.40 -20.39
C ALA A 168 -1.15 -10.13 -19.07
N THR A 169 -1.85 -10.23 -17.93
CA THR A 169 -1.27 -10.12 -16.59
C THR A 169 -0.23 -11.21 -16.35
N VAL A 170 -0.58 -12.47 -16.59
CA VAL A 170 0.35 -13.61 -16.42
C VAL A 170 1.60 -13.44 -17.28
N ALA A 171 1.45 -13.02 -18.54
CA ALA A 171 2.58 -12.82 -19.44
C ALA A 171 3.53 -11.71 -18.96
N ALA A 172 3.00 -10.64 -18.37
CA ALA A 172 3.78 -9.53 -17.83
C ALA A 172 4.44 -9.87 -16.50
N VAL A 173 3.66 -10.39 -15.53
CA VAL A 173 4.14 -10.69 -14.17
C VAL A 173 5.22 -11.77 -14.17
N ARG A 174 5.19 -12.72 -15.12
CA ARG A 174 6.29 -13.70 -15.31
C ARG A 174 7.65 -13.08 -15.61
N GLN A 175 7.69 -11.82 -16.06
CA GLN A 175 8.92 -11.09 -16.36
C GLN A 175 9.32 -10.14 -15.23
N TRP A 176 8.53 -10.06 -14.15
CA TRP A 176 8.85 -9.23 -13.00
C TRP A 176 9.96 -9.86 -12.18
N ALA A 177 10.70 -9.01 -11.48
CA ALA A 177 11.64 -9.41 -10.46
C ALA A 177 11.01 -9.10 -9.10
N ILE A 178 11.23 -10.00 -8.14
CA ILE A 178 10.84 -9.84 -6.75
C ILE A 178 12.11 -9.63 -5.93
N GLN A 179 12.05 -8.76 -4.92
CA GLN A 179 13.07 -8.63 -3.89
C GLN A 179 12.68 -9.56 -2.74
N PRO A 180 13.37 -10.71 -2.56
CA PRO A 180 13.04 -11.67 -1.50
C PRO A 180 13.39 -11.16 -0.12
N GLU A 181 12.71 -11.67 0.90
CA GLU A 181 13.22 -11.62 2.27
C GLU A 181 14.49 -12.47 2.39
N ARG A 182 15.34 -12.16 3.37
CA ARG A 182 16.60 -12.87 3.61
C ARG A 182 16.69 -13.31 5.07
N VAL A 183 17.13 -14.54 5.31
CA VAL A 183 17.33 -15.10 6.66
C VAL A 183 18.76 -15.61 6.76
N GLY A 184 19.50 -15.14 7.76
CA GLY A 184 20.94 -15.40 7.91
C GLY A 184 21.73 -15.06 6.63
N GLY A 185 21.34 -13.98 5.94
CA GLY A 185 21.97 -13.54 4.70
C GLY A 185 21.64 -14.38 3.46
N ARG A 186 20.69 -15.32 3.54
CA ARG A 186 20.22 -16.12 2.39
C ARG A 186 18.81 -15.69 2.00
N ALA A 187 18.62 -15.38 0.72
CA ALA A 187 17.29 -15.08 0.19
C ALA A 187 16.37 -16.31 0.25
N VAL A 188 15.09 -16.07 0.53
CA VAL A 188 14.08 -17.13 0.74
C VAL A 188 13.00 -17.05 -0.34
N ALA A 189 12.77 -18.17 -1.02
CA ALA A 189 11.65 -18.33 -1.95
C ALA A 189 10.32 -18.25 -1.20
N SER A 190 9.31 -17.59 -1.79
CA SER A 190 7.99 -17.46 -1.17
C SER A 190 6.93 -17.14 -2.21
N SER A 191 5.78 -16.67 -1.74
CA SER A 191 4.62 -16.30 -2.55
C SER A 191 4.07 -14.94 -2.15
N LEU A 192 3.63 -14.18 -3.15
CA LEU A 192 2.95 -12.89 -3.01
C LEU A 192 1.55 -12.98 -3.60
N MET A 193 0.64 -12.13 -3.13
CA MET A 193 -0.63 -11.84 -3.78
C MET A 193 -0.74 -10.34 -4.02
N LEU A 194 -1.06 -9.94 -5.24
CA LEU A 194 -1.07 -8.54 -5.62
C LEU A 194 -2.16 -8.23 -6.66
N PRO A 195 -2.65 -6.98 -6.73
CA PRO A 195 -3.57 -6.55 -7.76
C PRO A 195 -2.78 -5.95 -8.94
N VAL A 196 -3.23 -6.25 -10.15
CA VAL A 196 -2.74 -5.63 -11.38
C VAL A 196 -3.89 -4.90 -12.03
N CYS A 197 -3.74 -3.58 -12.18
CA CYS A 197 -4.83 -2.72 -12.58
C CYS A 197 -4.70 -2.28 -14.05
N TYR A 198 -5.86 -2.16 -14.68
CA TYR A 198 -6.03 -1.77 -16.05
C TYR A 198 -6.93 -0.54 -16.07
N SER A 199 -6.40 0.57 -16.56
CA SER A 199 -7.17 1.78 -16.87
C SER A 199 -6.78 2.32 -18.24
N VAL A 200 -7.78 2.75 -19.01
CA VAL A 200 -7.59 3.36 -20.35
C VAL A 200 -7.79 4.87 -20.37
N VAL A 201 -8.25 5.44 -19.25
CA VAL A 201 -8.47 6.86 -19.10
C VAL A 201 -7.76 7.37 -17.84
N ALA A 202 -7.61 8.69 -17.73
CA ALA A 202 -7.06 9.30 -16.52
C ALA A 202 -7.89 8.88 -15.29
N ALA A 203 -7.24 8.72 -14.14
CA ALA A 203 -7.90 8.33 -12.89
C ALA A 203 -9.08 9.24 -12.52
N SER A 204 -9.07 10.50 -12.95
CA SER A 204 -10.18 11.47 -12.78
C SER A 204 -11.46 11.12 -13.53
N GLN A 205 -11.41 10.17 -14.46
CA GLN A 205 -12.54 9.67 -15.25
C GLN A 205 -12.95 8.25 -14.87
N ALA A 206 -12.33 7.68 -13.82
CA ALA A 206 -12.76 6.41 -13.26
C ALA A 206 -14.18 6.54 -12.68
N PRO A 207 -15.03 5.51 -12.82
CA PRO A 207 -16.29 5.41 -12.09
C PRO A 207 -16.04 5.65 -10.58
N PRO A 208 -16.97 6.32 -9.86
CA PRO A 208 -16.78 6.63 -8.44
C PRO A 208 -16.55 5.39 -7.55
N ASP A 209 -16.97 4.22 -8.02
CA ASP A 209 -16.87 2.92 -7.39
C ASP A 209 -15.63 2.11 -7.82
N TYR A 210 -14.87 2.57 -8.83
CA TYR A 210 -13.61 1.93 -9.19
C TYR A 210 -12.49 2.33 -8.22
N ALA A 211 -12.10 1.38 -7.37
CA ALA A 211 -10.84 1.40 -6.67
C ALA A 211 -9.95 0.29 -7.22
N CYS A 212 -8.73 0.64 -7.65
CA CYS A 212 -7.68 -0.33 -7.90
C CYS A 212 -7.17 -0.85 -6.54
N ALA A 213 -8.00 -1.65 -5.88
CA ALA A 213 -7.79 -2.04 -4.51
C ALA A 213 -8.55 -3.33 -4.24
N PHE A 214 -7.86 -4.36 -3.77
CA PHE A 214 -8.48 -5.57 -3.24
C PHE A 214 -8.16 -5.66 -1.74
N LYS A 215 -9.10 -6.13 -0.93
CA LYS A 215 -8.86 -6.33 0.49
C LYS A 215 -8.61 -7.81 0.75
N PRO A 216 -7.37 -8.24 1.07
CA PRO A 216 -7.10 -9.61 1.44
C PRO A 216 -7.89 -10.02 2.68
N ALA A 217 -8.26 -11.30 2.77
CA ALA A 217 -8.87 -11.84 3.98
C ALA A 217 -7.92 -11.66 5.18
N GLY A 218 -8.45 -11.14 6.29
CA GLY A 218 -7.68 -10.87 7.51
C GLY A 218 -6.84 -9.58 7.49
N SER A 219 -6.77 -8.87 6.37
CA SER A 219 -6.13 -7.54 6.31
C SER A 219 -7.05 -6.46 6.88
N ASN A 220 -6.47 -5.43 7.51
CA ASN A 220 -7.23 -4.26 7.95
C ASN A 220 -7.40 -3.22 6.82
N SER A 221 -6.46 -3.18 5.88
CA SER A 221 -6.42 -2.24 4.75
C SER A 221 -6.49 -2.96 3.40
N PRO A 222 -7.05 -2.30 2.37
CA PRO A 222 -6.95 -2.80 1.02
C PRO A 222 -5.53 -2.60 0.46
N ILE A 223 -5.13 -3.46 -0.46
CA ILE A 223 -3.86 -3.40 -1.19
C ILE A 223 -4.17 -2.95 -2.61
N GLY A 224 -3.43 -1.95 -3.08
CA GLY A 224 -3.58 -1.35 -4.41
C GLY A 224 -2.41 -1.64 -5.35
N GLU A 225 -2.42 -0.99 -6.51
CA GLU A 225 -1.36 -1.15 -7.50
C GLU A 225 0.01 -0.74 -6.96
N GLY A 226 1.02 -1.55 -7.27
CA GLY A 226 2.39 -1.38 -6.78
C GLY A 226 2.66 -2.02 -5.41
N ASP A 227 1.62 -2.47 -4.70
CA ASP A 227 1.74 -3.13 -3.41
C ASP A 227 1.44 -4.64 -3.51
N ALA A 228 1.83 -5.41 -2.49
CA ALA A 228 1.66 -6.85 -2.44
C ALA A 228 1.49 -7.37 -1.00
N LEU A 229 0.77 -8.48 -0.86
CA LEU A 229 0.70 -9.28 0.35
C LEU A 229 1.63 -10.48 0.24
N ALA A 230 2.64 -10.60 1.10
CA ALA A 230 3.33 -11.87 1.27
C ALA A 230 2.41 -12.89 1.95
N LEU A 231 2.30 -14.08 1.35
CA LEU A 231 1.45 -15.15 1.88
C LEU A 231 2.14 -15.94 3.00
N ALA A 232 3.47 -15.95 2.99
CA ALA A 232 4.28 -16.59 4.01
C ALA A 232 5.52 -15.73 4.33
N PRO A 233 5.34 -14.57 4.97
CA PRO A 233 6.47 -13.73 5.35
C PRO A 233 7.31 -14.42 6.43
N VAL A 234 8.63 -14.32 6.31
CA VAL A 234 9.57 -14.90 7.28
C VAL A 234 9.75 -14.02 8.51
N ALA A 235 9.58 -12.70 8.36
CA ALA A 235 9.44 -11.79 9.49
C ALA A 235 7.96 -11.58 9.82
N ARG A 236 7.61 -11.47 11.11
CA ARG A 236 6.24 -11.13 11.54
C ARG A 236 6.27 -10.10 12.66
N LEU A 237 5.45 -9.06 12.57
CA LEU A 237 5.37 -8.07 13.63
C LEU A 237 4.78 -8.69 14.92
N ARG A 238 5.45 -8.48 16.06
CA ARG A 238 4.93 -8.86 17.39
C ARG A 238 4.31 -7.71 18.14
N SER A 239 4.82 -6.50 17.93
CA SER A 239 4.25 -5.31 18.53
C SER A 239 2.81 -5.12 18.06
N ASP A 240 1.90 -4.89 18.99
CA ASP A 240 0.54 -4.44 18.70
C ASP A 240 0.60 -2.96 18.29
N VAL A 241 0.48 -2.66 16.99
CA VAL A 241 0.61 -1.31 16.44
C VAL A 241 -0.61 -0.86 15.66
N VAL A 242 -1.41 -1.80 15.17
CA VAL A 242 -2.56 -1.52 14.32
C VAL A 242 -3.62 -0.79 15.15
N GLY A 243 -4.17 0.27 14.58
CA GLY A 243 -5.15 1.14 15.23
C GLY A 243 -4.55 2.14 16.23
N ARG A 244 -3.22 2.13 16.46
CA ARG A 244 -2.54 3.11 17.31
C ARG A 244 -2.21 4.37 16.53
N ALA A 245 -2.31 5.50 17.22
CA ALA A 245 -1.87 6.80 16.72
C ALA A 245 -0.48 7.13 17.28
N LEU A 246 0.33 7.80 16.47
CA LEU A 246 1.63 8.38 16.84
C LEU A 246 1.52 9.90 17.00
#